data_AF-A0A1G8XMB9-F1
#
_entry.id   AF-A0A1G8XMB9-F1
#
_cell.length_a   1.000
_cell.length_b   1.000
_cell.length_c   1.000
_cell.angle_alpha   90.00
_cell.angle_beta   90.00
_cell.angle_gamma   90.00
#
_symmetry.space_group_name_H-M   'P 1'
#
loop_
_entity.id
_entity.type
_entity.pdbx_description
1 polymer ?
#
loop_
_entity_poly.entity_id
_entity_poly.type
_entity_poly.pdbx_seq_one_letter_code
_entity_poly.pdbx_strand_id
1 'polypeptide(L)'
;MTIPDPNSSEPNRPEDTRPRPQFGELAPEGWSWTPPKDDSAAPAIPVAPDAASVPAAATAPGASRTPAWDRPVTLALLIFGLLATFLMVSVLGSLPQAMQVLYTQEDLGTYTPAVSVAGLITAGRIVEAGIWIVTTVLSILLLTRGRRAFYVPLIGGAVSVVVIFVFIGVVVTADPTLLELYGQP
;
A
#
# COMPACT_ATOMS: atom_id res chain seq x y z
N MET A 1 3.96 -30.23 -72.43
CA MET A 1 3.20 -30.00 -71.18
C MET A 1 1.72 -30.19 -71.49
N THR A 2 0.95 -30.99 -70.76
CA THR A 2 1.21 -31.64 -69.46
C THR A 2 0.65 -33.07 -69.44
N ILE A 3 1.25 -33.98 -68.67
CA ILE A 3 0.82 -35.37 -68.48
C ILE A 3 0.53 -35.59 -66.98
N PRO A 4 -0.62 -36.20 -66.64
CA PRO A 4 -0.77 -37.05 -65.46
C PRO A 4 -0.75 -38.53 -65.86
N ASP A 5 -0.11 -39.38 -65.04
CA ASP A 5 0.21 -40.78 -65.35
C ASP A 5 -0.76 -41.79 -64.66
N PRO A 6 -0.67 -43.11 -64.90
CA PRO A 6 -1.73 -44.07 -64.56
C PRO A 6 -1.68 -44.61 -63.11
N ASN A 7 -2.57 -45.58 -62.85
CA ASN A 7 -2.76 -46.40 -61.64
C ASN A 7 -3.79 -45.88 -60.62
N SER A 8 -5.07 -46.14 -60.91
CA SER A 8 -6.17 -46.11 -59.94
C SER A 8 -6.80 -47.51 -59.80
N SER A 9 -6.05 -48.45 -59.22
CA SER A 9 -6.52 -49.79 -58.87
C SER A 9 -6.66 -49.91 -57.35
N GLU A 10 -7.90 -49.85 -56.84
CA GLU A 10 -8.19 -50.08 -55.42
C GLU A 10 -8.02 -51.56 -55.05
N PRO A 11 -7.24 -51.89 -54.00
CA PRO A 11 -7.04 -53.26 -53.56
C PRO A 11 -8.06 -53.70 -52.48
N ASN A 12 -8.14 -55.03 -52.35
CA ASN A 12 -8.88 -55.79 -51.35
C ASN A 12 -8.65 -55.30 -49.89
N ARG A 13 -9.74 -55.12 -49.10
CA ARG A 13 -9.71 -54.99 -47.62
C ARG A 13 -9.57 -56.39 -47.01
N PRO A 14 -8.80 -56.64 -45.92
CA PRO A 14 -9.13 -56.05 -44.61
C PRO A 14 -7.99 -55.89 -43.56
N GLU A 15 -8.08 -54.88 -42.68
CA GLU A 15 -7.81 -54.94 -41.22
C GLU A 15 -8.53 -53.76 -40.54
N ASP A 16 -8.87 -53.85 -39.24
CA ASP A 16 -9.57 -52.78 -38.51
C ASP A 16 -8.57 -51.82 -37.84
N THR A 17 -8.21 -50.77 -38.55
CA THR A 17 -7.17 -49.80 -38.20
C THR A 17 -7.65 -48.65 -37.30
N ARG A 18 -8.82 -48.76 -36.66
CA ARG A 18 -9.40 -47.66 -35.86
C ARG A 18 -8.53 -47.31 -34.63
N PRO A 19 -8.11 -46.04 -34.46
CA PRO A 19 -7.32 -45.62 -33.29
C PRO A 19 -8.04 -45.87 -31.96
N ARG A 20 -7.27 -46.17 -30.91
CA ARG A 20 -7.78 -46.19 -29.54
C ARG A 20 -7.79 -44.77 -28.96
N PRO A 21 -8.82 -44.38 -28.21
CA PRO A 21 -8.91 -43.04 -27.64
C PRO A 21 -7.78 -42.79 -26.63
N GLN A 22 -7.14 -41.63 -26.71
CA GLN A 22 -5.93 -41.33 -25.92
C GLN A 22 -6.18 -40.37 -24.76
N PHE A 23 -7.14 -39.45 -24.88
CA PHE A 23 -7.37 -38.39 -23.89
C PHE A 23 -8.86 -38.13 -23.65
N GLY A 24 -9.49 -38.92 -22.78
CA GLY A 24 -10.79 -38.57 -22.18
C GLY A 24 -12.01 -38.61 -23.10
N GLU A 25 -11.87 -39.09 -24.35
CA GLU A 25 -12.92 -39.12 -25.40
C GLU A 25 -14.13 -40.03 -25.08
N LEU A 26 -14.21 -40.57 -23.86
CA LEU A 26 -15.35 -41.32 -23.30
C LEU A 26 -16.10 -40.53 -22.20
N ALA A 27 -15.67 -39.31 -21.88
CA ALA A 27 -16.41 -38.41 -21.00
C ALA A 27 -17.59 -37.78 -21.77
N PRO A 28 -18.84 -37.88 -21.28
CA PRO A 28 -19.98 -37.26 -21.93
C PRO A 28 -19.82 -35.74 -22.05
N GLU A 29 -20.10 -35.21 -23.23
CA GLU A 29 -20.06 -33.77 -23.50
C GLU A 29 -21.08 -33.02 -22.64
N GLY A 30 -20.56 -32.24 -21.67
CA GLY A 30 -21.34 -31.59 -20.62
C GLY A 30 -20.91 -31.91 -19.19
N TRP A 31 -20.07 -32.94 -18.95
CA TRP A 31 -19.57 -33.22 -17.60
C TRP A 31 -18.50 -32.21 -17.16
N SER A 32 -18.81 -31.38 -16.16
CA SER A 32 -17.85 -30.49 -15.50
C SER A 32 -17.79 -30.77 -14.00
N TRP A 33 -16.59 -30.99 -13.47
CA TRP A 33 -16.39 -31.19 -12.04
C TRP A 33 -16.46 -29.86 -11.30
N THR A 34 -17.47 -29.70 -10.45
CA THR A 34 -17.59 -28.55 -9.55
C THR A 34 -17.09 -28.93 -8.17
N PRO A 35 -15.99 -28.34 -7.65
CA PRO A 35 -15.60 -28.53 -6.26
C PRO A 35 -16.69 -28.01 -5.31
N PRO A 36 -17.06 -28.75 -4.26
CA PRO A 36 -17.78 -28.19 -3.12
C PRO A 36 -17.02 -26.97 -2.56
N LYS A 37 -17.73 -25.97 -2.02
CA LYS A 37 -17.09 -24.91 -1.25
C LYS A 37 -16.62 -25.47 0.09
N ASP A 38 -15.42 -25.08 0.51
CA ASP A 38 -14.89 -25.41 1.84
C ASP A 38 -15.63 -24.66 2.95
N ASP A 39 -16.42 -25.39 3.75
CA ASP A 39 -16.80 -24.96 5.10
C ASP A 39 -15.92 -25.70 6.14
N SER A 40 -14.70 -25.19 6.31
CA SER A 40 -13.79 -25.40 7.45
C SER A 40 -13.62 -26.82 8.05
N ALA A 41 -12.83 -27.69 7.40
CA ALA A 41 -12.10 -28.77 8.12
C ALA A 41 -10.84 -29.28 7.38
N ALA A 42 -9.84 -29.68 8.16
CA ALA A 42 -8.68 -30.51 7.76
C ALA A 42 -8.49 -31.58 8.89
N PRO A 43 -7.78 -32.73 8.69
CA PRO A 43 -6.78 -33.08 7.67
C PRO A 43 -7.31 -34.19 6.71
N ALA A 44 -6.65 -35.26 6.20
CA ALA A 44 -5.41 -35.97 6.53
C ALA A 44 -4.77 -36.74 5.33
N ILE A 45 -4.31 -37.98 5.54
CA ILE A 45 -3.34 -38.76 4.73
C ILE A 45 -3.70 -40.26 4.81
N PRO A 46 -3.32 -41.16 3.86
CA PRO A 46 -1.93 -41.67 3.76
C PRO A 46 -1.38 -42.10 2.35
N VAL A 47 -0.05 -41.94 2.17
CA VAL A 47 0.97 -42.86 1.52
C VAL A 47 0.56 -43.62 0.23
N ALA A 48 1.06 -43.31 -0.99
CA ALA A 48 2.40 -43.59 -1.61
C ALA A 48 2.64 -45.08 -2.01
N PRO A 49 3.51 -45.47 -3.00
CA PRO A 49 4.68 -44.74 -3.54
C PRO A 49 4.92 -44.75 -5.08
N ASP A 50 6.04 -44.13 -5.47
CA ASP A 50 6.85 -44.27 -6.70
C ASP A 50 6.23 -44.09 -8.11
N ALA A 51 6.40 -42.87 -8.63
CA ALA A 51 6.97 -42.64 -9.95
C ALA A 51 7.80 -41.35 -9.92
N ALA A 52 8.96 -41.31 -10.56
CA ALA A 52 9.92 -40.20 -10.47
C ALA A 52 9.46 -38.93 -11.23
N SER A 53 8.52 -38.20 -10.64
CA SER A 53 8.22 -36.82 -11.02
C SER A 53 9.18 -35.86 -10.33
N VAL A 54 9.79 -34.96 -11.10
CA VAL A 54 10.50 -33.80 -10.56
C VAL A 54 9.50 -33.05 -9.66
N PRO A 55 9.86 -32.67 -8.41
CA PRO A 55 8.93 -31.98 -7.53
C PRO A 55 8.56 -30.63 -8.12
N ALA A 56 7.40 -30.59 -8.80
CA ALA A 56 6.73 -29.35 -9.16
C ALA A 56 6.42 -28.63 -7.85
N ALA A 57 7.28 -27.67 -7.51
CA ALA A 57 7.36 -27.10 -6.16
C ALA A 57 5.97 -26.63 -5.72
N ALA A 58 5.41 -27.32 -4.72
CA ALA A 58 4.04 -27.14 -4.28
C ALA A 58 3.83 -25.66 -3.94
N THR A 59 3.15 -24.95 -4.84
CA THR A 59 3.04 -23.50 -4.79
C THR A 59 2.05 -23.16 -3.68
N ALA A 60 2.59 -22.98 -2.48
CA ALA A 60 1.86 -22.96 -1.22
C ALA A 60 0.61 -22.05 -1.29
N PRO A 61 -0.60 -22.61 -1.16
CA PRO A 61 -1.82 -21.80 -1.11
C PRO A 61 -1.78 -20.83 0.07
N GLY A 62 -2.29 -19.61 -0.14
CA GLY A 62 -2.50 -18.66 0.97
C GLY A 62 -1.39 -17.63 1.19
N ALA A 63 -0.29 -17.64 0.43
CA ALA A 63 0.60 -16.48 0.35
C ALA A 63 -0.12 -15.31 -0.34
N SER A 64 -0.94 -14.57 0.42
CA SER A 64 -1.75 -13.46 -0.10
C SER A 64 -0.87 -12.41 -0.78
N ARG A 65 -0.86 -12.44 -2.12
CA ARG A 65 0.10 -11.70 -2.94
C ARG A 65 -0.26 -10.21 -2.89
N THR A 66 0.35 -9.48 -1.96
CA THR A 66 0.11 -8.05 -1.74
C THR A 66 0.19 -7.30 -3.07
N PRO A 67 -0.80 -6.42 -3.39
CA PRO A 67 -0.92 -5.86 -4.73
C PRO A 67 0.35 -5.17 -5.22
N ALA A 68 0.68 -5.33 -6.50
CA ALA A 68 1.90 -4.75 -7.07
C ALA A 68 1.96 -3.21 -6.92
N TRP A 69 0.81 -2.54 -6.80
CA TRP A 69 0.71 -1.10 -6.58
C TRP A 69 0.98 -0.63 -5.13
N ASP A 70 0.87 -1.53 -4.13
CA ASP A 70 1.03 -1.18 -2.71
C ASP A 70 2.44 -0.63 -2.43
N ARG A 71 3.47 -1.18 -3.09
CA ARG A 71 4.85 -0.71 -3.01
C ARG A 71 5.07 0.72 -3.55
N PRO A 72 4.81 1.01 -4.85
CA PRO A 72 5.03 2.36 -5.39
C PRO A 72 4.16 3.43 -4.72
N VAL A 73 2.92 3.12 -4.29
CA VAL A 73 2.10 4.12 -3.59
C VAL A 73 2.46 4.27 -2.12
N THR A 74 2.89 3.23 -1.40
CA THR A 74 3.47 3.41 -0.05
C THR A 74 4.73 4.28 -0.15
N LEU A 75 5.58 4.07 -1.16
CA LEU A 75 6.76 4.91 -1.40
C LEU A 75 6.38 6.36 -1.77
N ALA A 76 5.39 6.55 -2.64
CA ALA A 76 4.91 7.88 -3.02
C ALA A 76 4.28 8.63 -1.82
N LEU A 77 3.49 7.96 -0.98
CA LEU A 77 2.93 8.53 0.25
C LEU A 77 4.04 8.89 1.26
N LEU A 78 5.08 8.05 1.38
CA LEU A 78 6.23 8.35 2.24
C LEU A 78 7.02 9.57 1.73
N ILE A 79 7.31 9.67 0.43
CA ILE A 79 8.03 10.81 -0.16
C ILE A 79 7.19 12.09 -0.07
N PHE A 80 5.92 12.02 -0.47
CA PHE A 80 4.99 13.17 -0.45
C PHE A 80 4.78 13.68 0.98
N GLY A 81 4.52 12.79 1.93
CA GLY A 81 4.32 13.16 3.32
C GLY A 81 5.57 13.75 3.97
N LEU A 82 6.75 13.18 3.71
CA LEU A 82 8.03 13.72 4.21
C LEU A 82 8.32 15.11 3.64
N LEU A 83 8.05 15.32 2.34
CA LEU A 83 8.16 16.63 1.69
C LEU A 83 7.16 17.63 2.29
N ALA A 84 5.91 17.23 2.51
CA ALA A 84 4.89 18.07 3.13
C ALA A 84 5.26 18.47 4.57
N THR A 85 5.75 17.53 5.39
CA THR A 85 6.23 17.85 6.74
C THR A 85 7.46 18.77 6.71
N PHE A 86 8.40 18.59 5.77
CA PHE A 86 9.55 19.49 5.61
C PHE A 86 9.13 20.92 5.24
N LEU A 87 8.15 21.06 4.33
CA LEU A 87 7.55 22.35 3.97
C LEU A 87 6.84 22.98 5.18
N MET A 88 6.02 22.23 5.91
CA MET A 88 5.32 22.73 7.11
C MET A 88 6.28 23.15 8.23
N VAL A 89 7.36 22.40 8.47
CA VAL A 89 8.39 22.76 9.48
C VAL A 89 9.14 24.04 9.08
N SER A 90 9.28 24.30 7.77
CA SER A 90 9.86 25.52 7.23
C SER A 90 8.91 26.72 7.40
N VAL A 91 7.61 26.55 7.08
CA VAL A 91 6.57 27.58 7.32
C VAL A 91 6.47 27.91 8.82
N LEU A 92 6.48 26.91 9.70
CA LEU A 92 6.51 27.10 11.15
C LEU A 92 7.78 27.84 11.62
N GLY A 93 8.89 27.70 10.90
CA GLY A 93 10.11 28.50 11.12
C GLY A 93 9.95 29.98 10.77
N SER A 94 9.13 30.31 9.77
CA SER A 94 8.81 31.69 9.38
C SER A 94 7.70 32.35 10.23
N LEU A 95 7.03 31.60 11.12
CA LEU A 95 5.90 32.10 11.91
C LEU A 95 6.19 33.40 12.70
N PRO A 96 7.33 33.58 13.39
CA PRO A 96 7.62 34.83 14.10
C PRO A 96 7.73 36.04 13.17
N GLN A 97 8.18 35.84 11.92
CA GLN A 97 8.25 36.91 10.92
C GLN A 97 6.86 37.24 10.37
N ALA A 98 6.00 36.23 10.15
CA ALA A 98 4.60 36.44 9.76
C ALA A 98 3.80 37.17 10.87
N MET A 99 4.01 36.78 12.14
CA MET A 99 3.45 37.47 13.30
C MET A 99 3.92 38.92 13.41
N GLN A 100 5.22 39.20 13.19
CA GLN A 100 5.71 40.57 13.18
C GLN A 100 5.12 41.40 12.03
N VAL A 101 4.85 40.82 10.86
CA VAL A 101 4.15 41.51 9.77
C VAL A 101 2.71 41.85 10.17
N LEU A 102 1.98 40.92 10.78
CA LEU A 102 0.63 41.18 11.31
C LEU A 102 0.63 42.30 12.36
N TYR A 103 1.57 42.26 13.32
CA TYR A 103 1.71 43.31 14.34
C TYR A 103 2.00 44.70 13.73
N THR A 104 2.73 44.78 12.60
CA THR A 104 2.93 46.05 11.87
C THR A 104 1.75 46.47 10.99
N GLN A 105 0.77 45.58 10.74
CA GLN A 105 -0.44 45.91 10.00
C GLN A 105 -1.56 46.40 10.93
N GLU A 106 -1.65 45.82 12.13
CA GLU A 106 -2.63 46.15 13.18
C GLU A 106 -2.12 47.22 14.19
N ASP A 107 -0.98 47.87 13.89
CA ASP A 107 -0.28 48.87 14.74
C ASP A 107 0.04 48.43 16.19
N LEU A 108 0.23 47.11 16.39
CA LEU A 108 0.55 46.48 17.68
C LEU A 108 2.05 46.53 18.04
N GLY A 109 2.89 47.12 17.18
CA GLY A 109 4.32 47.32 17.42
C GLY A 109 5.19 46.06 17.22
N THR A 110 6.02 45.73 18.21
CA THR A 110 7.02 44.64 18.11
C THR A 110 6.48 43.34 18.66
N TYR A 111 6.43 42.29 17.84
CA TYR A 111 6.04 40.95 18.27
C TYR A 111 7.08 40.36 19.21
N THR A 112 6.67 39.99 20.42
CA THR A 112 7.53 39.36 21.44
C THR A 112 6.94 38.01 21.87
N PRO A 113 7.39 36.88 21.30
CA PRO A 113 6.83 35.57 21.63
C PRO A 113 7.12 35.19 23.08
N ALA A 114 6.12 34.65 23.77
CA ALA A 114 6.28 34.14 25.13
C ALA A 114 7.36 33.04 25.20
N VAL A 115 8.13 33.01 26.29
CA VAL A 115 9.30 32.12 26.47
C VAL A 115 8.95 30.63 26.28
N SER A 116 7.72 30.24 26.60
CA SER A 116 7.17 28.90 26.38
C SER A 116 7.07 28.51 24.90
N VAL A 117 6.84 29.45 23.98
CA VAL A 117 6.60 29.19 22.55
C VAL A 117 7.82 28.55 21.89
N ALA A 118 9.03 28.99 22.22
CA ALA A 118 10.26 28.38 21.67
C ALA A 118 10.45 26.92 22.10
N GLY A 119 10.15 26.61 23.37
CA GLY A 119 10.16 25.24 23.89
C GLY A 119 9.05 24.39 23.26
N LEU A 120 7.86 24.95 23.08
CA LEU A 120 6.70 24.28 22.51
C LEU A 120 6.90 23.96 21.01
N ILE A 121 7.43 24.88 20.20
CA ILE A 121 7.80 24.64 18.80
C ILE A 121 8.87 23.54 18.71
N THR A 122 9.84 23.54 19.62
CA THR A 122 10.90 22.52 19.67
C THR A 122 10.33 21.14 20.01
N ALA A 123 9.44 21.06 21.01
CA ALA A 123 8.73 19.84 21.36
C ALA A 123 7.87 19.31 20.21
N GLY A 124 7.11 20.18 19.54
CA GLY A 124 6.29 19.81 18.37
C GLY A 124 7.11 19.21 17.23
N ARG A 125 8.27 19.80 16.93
CA ARG A 125 9.22 19.27 15.93
C ARG A 125 9.76 17.88 16.31
N ILE A 126 10.02 17.62 17.60
CA ILE A 126 10.47 16.31 18.09
C ILE A 126 9.34 15.27 18.02
N VAL A 127 8.10 15.65 18.37
CA VAL A 127 6.92 14.78 18.27
C VAL A 127 6.63 14.41 16.81
N GLU A 128 6.63 15.39 15.90
CA GLU A 128 6.50 15.15 14.45
C GLU A 128 7.58 14.20 13.92
N ALA A 129 8.85 14.45 14.24
CA ALA A 129 9.95 13.57 13.83
C ALA A 129 9.75 12.14 14.38
N GLY A 130 9.29 11.99 15.62
CA GLY A 130 8.95 10.69 16.21
C GLY A 130 7.83 9.97 15.46
N ILE A 131 6.73 10.67 15.16
CA ILE A 131 5.60 10.13 14.37
C ILE A 131 6.10 9.69 12.98
N TRP A 132 6.93 10.51 12.32
CA TRP A 132 7.49 10.21 11.00
C TRP A 132 8.43 9.00 10.99
N ILE A 133 9.31 8.89 11.99
CA ILE A 133 10.20 7.75 12.15
C ILE A 133 9.39 6.47 12.36
N VAL A 134 8.44 6.47 13.31
CA VAL A 134 7.58 5.30 13.58
C VAL A 134 6.77 4.91 12.35
N THR A 135 6.15 5.88 11.67
CA THR A 135 5.38 5.67 10.44
C THR A 135 6.23 5.05 9.33
N THR A 136 7.45 5.55 9.12
CA THR A 136 8.38 5.04 8.10
C THR A 136 8.86 3.63 8.44
N VAL A 137 9.29 3.40 9.68
CA VAL A 137 9.77 2.10 10.16
C VAL A 137 8.68 1.04 10.06
N LEU A 138 7.44 1.34 10.50
CA LEU A 138 6.30 0.43 10.36
C LEU A 138 5.99 0.14 8.88
N SER A 139 5.99 1.16 8.01
CA SER A 139 5.76 0.98 6.58
C SER A 139 6.76 0.02 5.94
N ILE A 140 8.06 0.18 6.24
CA ILE A 140 9.15 -0.70 5.77
C ILE A 140 9.01 -2.12 6.37
N LEU A 141 8.66 -2.24 7.66
CA LEU A 141 8.45 -3.52 8.34
C LEU A 141 7.22 -4.30 7.85
N LEU A 142 6.23 -3.63 7.23
CA LEU A 142 5.12 -4.29 6.54
C LEU A 142 5.49 -4.67 5.10
N LEU A 143 6.16 -3.79 4.36
CA LEU A 143 6.67 -4.05 3.00
C LEU A 143 7.59 -5.28 2.94
N THR A 144 8.52 -5.37 3.89
CA THR A 144 9.48 -6.50 4.01
C THR A 144 8.79 -7.80 4.45
N ARG A 145 7.73 -7.71 5.25
CA ARG A 145 6.86 -8.86 5.59
C ARG A 145 5.83 -9.19 4.51
N GLY A 146 5.83 -8.51 3.36
CA GLY A 146 4.89 -8.75 2.28
C GLY A 146 3.42 -8.42 2.61
N ARG A 147 3.16 -7.61 3.64
CA ARG A 147 1.82 -7.15 4.03
C ARG A 147 1.52 -5.80 3.39
N ARG A 148 0.24 -5.52 3.10
CA ARG A 148 -0.23 -4.21 2.60
C ARG A 148 0.17 -3.10 3.57
N ALA A 149 0.96 -2.13 3.12
CA ALA A 149 1.48 -1.07 3.98
C ALA A 149 0.83 0.29 3.75
N PHE A 150 0.10 0.51 2.65
CA PHE A 150 -0.29 1.87 2.23
C PHE A 150 -1.14 2.66 3.25
N TYR A 151 -1.87 1.97 4.14
CA TYR A 151 -2.61 2.60 5.23
C TYR A 151 -1.71 3.25 6.30
N VAL A 152 -0.48 2.76 6.49
CA VAL A 152 0.44 3.23 7.54
C VAL A 152 0.87 4.69 7.33
N PRO A 153 1.41 5.11 6.16
CA PRO A 153 1.75 6.52 5.94
C PRO A 153 0.52 7.42 5.86
N LEU A 154 -0.64 6.90 5.44
CA LEU A 154 -1.90 7.65 5.43
C LEU A 154 -2.37 7.97 6.86
N ILE A 155 -2.35 6.98 7.77
CA ILE A 155 -2.71 7.19 9.18
C ILE A 155 -1.65 8.04 9.89
N GLY A 156 -0.37 7.81 9.64
CA GLY A 156 0.73 8.62 10.20
C GLY A 156 0.60 10.10 9.84
N GLY A 157 0.38 10.40 8.55
CA GLY A 157 0.14 11.77 8.08
C GLY A 157 -1.12 12.40 8.67
N ALA A 158 -2.21 11.65 8.83
CA ALA A 158 -3.43 12.14 9.48
C ALA A 158 -3.20 12.48 10.98
N VAL A 159 -2.44 11.65 11.69
CA VAL A 159 -2.05 11.91 13.09
C VAL A 159 -1.15 13.14 13.20
N SER A 160 -0.15 13.28 12.32
CA SER A 160 0.69 14.48 12.24
C SER A 160 -0.13 15.76 12.04
N VAL A 161 -1.09 15.76 11.10
CA VAL A 161 -1.96 16.93 10.86
C VAL A 161 -2.75 17.31 12.13
N VAL A 162 -3.31 16.34 12.86
CA VAL A 162 -4.01 16.61 14.14
C VAL A 162 -3.05 17.17 15.20
N VAL A 163 -1.83 16.62 15.31
CA VAL A 163 -0.81 17.10 16.25
C VAL A 163 -0.40 18.54 15.92
N ILE A 164 -0.17 18.87 14.65
CA ILE A 164 0.15 20.23 14.19
C ILE A 164 -0.97 21.21 14.58
N PHE A 165 -2.25 20.86 14.37
CA PHE A 165 -3.36 21.72 14.79
C PHE A 165 -3.41 21.93 16.31
N VAL A 166 -3.13 20.91 17.12
CA VAL A 166 -3.06 21.05 18.59
C VAL A 166 -1.91 21.98 18.99
N PHE A 167 -0.72 21.83 18.41
CA PHE A 167 0.42 22.70 18.69
C PHE A 167 0.18 24.16 18.27
N ILE A 168 -0.43 24.40 17.10
CA ILE A 168 -0.81 25.74 16.66
C ILE A 168 -1.85 26.36 17.61
N GLY A 169 -2.88 25.61 17.99
CA GLY A 169 -3.90 26.08 18.94
C GLY A 169 -3.31 26.55 20.26
N VAL A 170 -2.39 25.76 20.84
CA VAL A 170 -1.72 26.13 22.10
C VAL A 170 -0.84 27.39 21.93
N VAL A 171 -0.13 27.54 20.81
CA VAL A 171 0.66 28.76 20.51
C VAL A 171 -0.25 29.99 20.42
N VAL A 172 -1.38 29.91 19.70
CA VAL A 172 -2.32 31.05 19.56
C VAL A 172 -2.94 31.42 20.91
N THR A 173 -3.33 30.44 21.73
CA THR A 173 -3.86 30.72 23.08
C THR A 173 -2.81 31.23 24.08
N ALA A 174 -1.53 31.24 23.72
CA ALA A 174 -0.45 31.82 24.54
C ALA A 174 -0.15 33.29 24.19
N ASP A 175 -0.86 33.87 23.20
CA ASP A 175 -0.71 35.25 22.77
C ASP A 175 -1.90 36.11 23.28
N PRO A 176 -1.72 36.92 24.34
CA PRO A 176 -2.81 37.70 24.91
C PRO A 176 -3.24 38.85 23.98
N THR A 177 -2.33 39.40 23.17
CA THR A 177 -2.64 40.56 22.31
C THR A 177 -3.59 40.18 21.18
N LEU A 178 -3.41 38.99 20.59
CA LEU A 178 -4.38 38.46 19.63
C LEU A 178 -5.74 38.13 20.28
N LEU A 179 -5.74 37.61 21.51
CA LEU A 179 -6.98 37.29 22.23
C LEU A 179 -7.78 38.54 22.61
N GLU A 180 -7.10 39.65 22.91
CA GLU A 180 -7.75 40.95 23.14
C GLU A 180 -8.30 41.55 21.82
N LEU A 181 -7.49 41.55 20.74
CA LEU A 181 -7.90 42.05 19.43
C LEU A 181 -9.14 41.33 18.87
N TYR A 182 -9.15 39.99 18.88
CA TYR A 182 -10.28 39.18 18.41
C TYR A 182 -11.39 39.01 19.47
N GLY A 183 -11.18 39.51 20.70
CA GLY A 183 -12.16 39.52 21.78
C GLY A 183 -13.06 40.76 21.82
N GLN A 184 -12.72 41.81 21.07
CA GLN A 184 -13.53 43.02 20.98
C GLN A 184 -14.73 42.85 20.01
N PRO A 185 -15.94 43.30 20.40
CA PRO A 185 -17.16 43.20 19.59
C PRO A 185 -17.36 44.37 18.60
#